data_AF-A0A0B8Q8K5-F1
#
_entry.id   AF-A0A0B8Q8K5-F1
#
_cell.length_a   1.000
_cell.length_b   1.000
_cell.length_c   1.000
_cell.angle_alpha   90.00
_cell.angle_beta   90.00
_cell.angle_gamma   90.00
#
_symmetry.space_group_name_H-M   'P 1'
#
loop_
_entity.id
_entity.type
_entity.pdbx_description
1 polymer ?
#
loop_
_entity_poly.entity_id
_entity_poly.type
_entity_poly.pdbx_seq_one_letter_code
_entity_poly.pdbx_strand_id
1 'polypeptide(L)'
;MQIEQNEETNLLTEIAVAYYQDGATQEEISKRFGLTRIKVGRLLKRARDIGIVEIKVKYHPVFSAKLEEKLKETFGLKRALIALDQADEDEQRALIAGVVSTYLSANLTDNMVISVGQGRNVSSVSEHIGIVNPKECTFVASIGGIHQGAGCLMLTISRGSLLKALGV
;
A
#
# COMPACT_ATOMS: atom_id res chain seq x y z
N MET A 1 -24.94 -17.42 6.19
CA MET A 1 -24.49 -16.02 5.99
C MET A 1 -23.08 -15.88 5.41
N GLN A 2 -22.20 -16.91 5.43
CA GLN A 2 -20.86 -16.84 4.80
C GLN A 2 -20.82 -17.16 3.29
N ILE A 3 -21.85 -17.80 2.73
CA ILE A 3 -21.85 -18.24 1.33
C ILE A 3 -22.04 -17.05 0.36
N GLU A 4 -22.93 -16.10 0.69
CA GLU A 4 -23.22 -14.93 -0.18
C GLU A 4 -22.01 -13.99 -0.36
N GLN A 5 -21.18 -13.84 0.67
CA GLN A 5 -19.97 -13.01 0.55
C GLN A 5 -18.96 -13.59 -0.45
N ASN A 6 -18.94 -14.92 -0.62
CA ASN A 6 -17.99 -15.58 -1.50
C ASN A 6 -18.37 -15.40 -2.98
N GLU A 7 -19.65 -15.51 -3.32
CA GLU A 7 -20.12 -15.30 -4.70
C GLU A 7 -19.97 -13.85 -5.16
N GLU A 8 -20.28 -12.89 -4.29
CA GLU A 8 -20.10 -11.47 -4.62
C GLU A 8 -18.62 -11.11 -4.81
N THR A 9 -17.74 -11.65 -3.97
CA THR A 9 -16.28 -11.46 -4.08
C THR A 9 -15.73 -12.09 -5.36
N ASN A 10 -16.21 -13.29 -5.73
CA ASN A 10 -15.83 -13.95 -6.97
C ASN A 10 -16.24 -13.14 -8.19
N LEU A 11 -17.48 -12.64 -8.21
CA LEU A 11 -17.98 -11.80 -9.31
C LEU A 11 -17.17 -10.50 -9.44
N LEU A 12 -16.85 -9.85 -8.32
CA LEU A 12 -16.00 -8.65 -8.32
C LEU A 12 -14.61 -8.93 -8.86
N THR A 13 -14.04 -10.09 -8.52
CA THR A 13 -12.72 -10.53 -8.98
C THR A 13 -12.72 -10.80 -10.48
N GLU A 14 -13.70 -11.54 -11.00
CA GLU A 14 -13.80 -11.84 -12.44
C GLU A 14 -13.99 -10.57 -13.28
N ILE A 15 -14.84 -9.64 -12.83
CA ILE A 15 -15.06 -8.35 -13.50
C ILE A 15 -13.77 -7.52 -13.49
N ALA A 16 -13.05 -7.51 -12.37
CA ALA A 16 -11.79 -6.79 -12.25
C ALA A 16 -10.70 -7.36 -13.17
N VAL A 17 -10.55 -8.68 -13.24
CA VAL A 17 -9.60 -9.35 -14.16
C VAL A 17 -9.94 -9.01 -15.61
N ALA A 18 -11.20 -9.14 -16.01
CA ALA A 18 -11.62 -8.80 -17.38
C ALA A 18 -11.29 -7.35 -17.75
N TYR A 19 -11.45 -6.40 -16.82
CA TYR A 19 -11.21 -4.99 -17.11
C TYR A 19 -9.73 -4.61 -17.07
N TYR A 20 -9.01 -4.95 -15.98
CA TYR A 20 -7.65 -4.47 -15.73
C TYR A 20 -6.57 -5.37 -16.33
N GLN A 21 -6.82 -6.67 -16.46
CA GLN A 21 -5.85 -7.63 -16.99
C GLN A 21 -6.12 -7.95 -18.47
N ASP A 22 -7.36 -8.23 -18.84
CA ASP A 22 -7.71 -8.60 -20.21
C ASP A 22 -7.99 -7.37 -21.11
N GLY A 23 -8.07 -6.17 -20.52
CA GLY A 23 -8.30 -4.91 -21.24
C GLY A 23 -9.70 -4.79 -21.85
N ALA A 24 -10.67 -5.60 -21.40
CA ALA A 24 -12.03 -5.56 -21.90
C ALA A 24 -12.72 -4.24 -21.52
N THR A 25 -13.49 -3.69 -22.45
CA THR A 25 -14.30 -2.51 -22.20
C THR A 25 -15.45 -2.83 -21.25
N GLN A 26 -15.95 -1.80 -20.54
CA GLN A 26 -17.15 -1.97 -19.70
C GLN A 26 -18.36 -2.47 -20.49
N GLU A 27 -18.42 -2.19 -21.80
CA GLU A 27 -19.49 -2.67 -22.67
C GLU A 27 -19.35 -4.17 -22.97
N GLU A 28 -18.16 -4.66 -23.25
CA GLU A 28 -17.92 -6.11 -23.44
C GLU A 28 -18.20 -6.89 -22.16
N ILE A 29 -17.76 -6.35 -21.01
CA ILE A 29 -18.06 -6.93 -19.68
C ILE A 29 -19.57 -6.92 -19.42
N SER A 30 -20.28 -5.85 -19.79
CA SER A 30 -21.73 -5.76 -19.63
C SER A 30 -22.46 -6.90 -20.37
N LYS A 31 -22.01 -7.20 -21.61
CA LYS A 31 -22.55 -8.28 -22.44
C LYS A 31 -22.19 -9.66 -21.88
N ARG A 32 -20.94 -9.85 -21.43
CA ARG A 32 -20.43 -11.13 -20.90
C ARG A 32 -21.14 -11.56 -19.62
N PHE A 33 -21.44 -10.62 -18.72
CA PHE A 33 -22.02 -10.91 -17.41
C PHE A 33 -23.52 -10.58 -17.31
N GLY A 34 -24.16 -10.10 -18.38
CA GLY A 34 -25.58 -9.72 -18.38
C GLY A 34 -25.89 -8.54 -17.44
N LEU A 35 -24.93 -7.64 -17.22
CA LEU A 35 -25.05 -6.50 -16.33
C LEU A 35 -25.18 -5.21 -17.12
N THR A 36 -25.77 -4.16 -16.54
CA THR A 36 -25.74 -2.83 -17.17
C THR A 36 -24.36 -2.20 -17.03
N ARG A 37 -23.95 -1.37 -18.00
CA ARG A 37 -22.69 -0.61 -17.96
C ARG A 37 -22.52 0.19 -16.65
N ILE A 38 -23.60 0.78 -16.15
CA ILE A 38 -23.62 1.51 -14.86
C ILE A 38 -23.29 0.55 -13.70
N LYS A 39 -23.87 -0.65 -13.69
CA LYS A 39 -23.61 -1.65 -12.65
C LYS A 39 -22.17 -2.15 -12.69
N VAL A 40 -21.62 -2.40 -13.88
CA VAL A 40 -20.19 -2.76 -14.06
C VAL A 40 -19.27 -1.70 -13.46
N GLY A 41 -19.52 -0.41 -13.74
CA GLY A 41 -18.74 0.69 -13.16
C GLY A 41 -18.80 0.74 -11.62
N ARG A 42 -19.98 0.50 -11.03
CA ARG A 42 -20.15 0.43 -9.57
C ARG A 42 -19.41 -0.76 -8.96
N LEU A 43 -19.43 -1.92 -9.63
CA LEU A 43 -18.71 -3.12 -9.19
C LEU A 43 -17.19 -2.94 -9.28
N LEU A 44 -16.66 -2.35 -10.36
CA LEU A 44 -15.24 -2.00 -10.47
C LEU A 44 -14.79 -0.98 -9.43
N LYS A 45 -15.67 -0.04 -9.04
CA LYS A 45 -15.40 0.86 -7.91
C LYS A 45 -15.36 0.08 -6.59
N ARG A 46 -16.39 -0.73 -6.33
CA ARG A 46 -16.46 -1.55 -5.11
C ARG A 46 -15.27 -2.51 -4.98
N ALA A 47 -14.82 -3.13 -6.07
CA ALA A 47 -13.63 -3.99 -6.09
C ALA A 47 -12.36 -3.25 -5.65
N ARG A 48 -12.24 -1.95 -5.95
CA ARG A 48 -11.16 -1.10 -5.42
C ARG A 48 -11.39 -0.76 -3.95
N ASP A 49 -12.61 -0.35 -3.60
CA ASP A 49 -12.94 0.08 -2.23
C ASP A 49 -12.72 -1.03 -1.18
N ILE A 50 -12.95 -2.30 -1.55
CA ILE A 50 -12.73 -3.46 -0.67
C ILE A 50 -11.34 -4.11 -0.81
N GLY A 51 -10.48 -3.55 -1.67
CA GLY A 51 -9.09 -4.01 -1.81
C GLY A 51 -8.87 -5.25 -2.68
N ILE A 52 -9.85 -5.70 -3.49
CA ILE A 52 -9.62 -6.75 -4.51
C ILE A 52 -8.67 -6.23 -5.61
N VAL A 53 -8.71 -4.93 -5.91
CA VAL A 53 -7.86 -4.29 -6.92
C VAL A 53 -7.02 -3.20 -6.28
N GLU A 54 -5.69 -3.35 -6.39
CA GLU A 54 -4.70 -2.33 -6.04
C GLU A 54 -4.08 -1.77 -7.32
N ILE A 55 -4.32 -0.48 -7.63
CA ILE A 55 -3.72 0.17 -8.79
C ILE A 55 -2.41 0.83 -8.37
N LYS A 56 -1.29 0.31 -8.87
CA LYS A 56 0.05 0.92 -8.67
C LYS A 56 0.46 1.70 -9.92
N VAL A 57 0.37 3.02 -9.85
CA VAL A 57 0.88 3.90 -10.90
C VAL A 57 2.39 4.08 -10.69
N LYS A 58 3.20 3.58 -11.64
CA LYS A 58 4.64 3.86 -11.67
C LYS A 58 4.87 5.16 -12.43
N TYR A 59 5.09 6.26 -11.70
CA TYR A 59 5.44 7.54 -12.32
C TYR A 59 6.82 7.48 -12.98
N HIS A 60 6.95 8.12 -14.15
CA HIS A 60 8.18 8.06 -14.95
C HIS A 60 9.36 8.74 -14.19
N PRO A 61 10.46 8.03 -13.91
CA PRO A 61 11.43 8.41 -12.87
C PRO A 61 12.43 9.52 -13.27
N VAL A 62 12.31 10.13 -14.45
CA VAL A 62 13.40 10.96 -15.00
C VAL A 62 13.63 12.25 -14.20
N PHE A 63 12.57 12.89 -13.71
CA PHE A 63 12.71 14.08 -12.85
C PHE A 63 13.14 13.73 -11.43
N SER A 64 12.56 12.67 -10.86
CA SER A 64 12.89 12.20 -9.51
C SER A 64 14.33 11.73 -9.39
N ALA A 65 14.89 11.08 -10.43
CA ALA A 65 16.27 10.58 -10.41
C ALA A 65 17.30 11.70 -10.36
N LYS A 66 17.13 12.76 -11.18
CA LYS A 66 18.03 13.93 -11.15
C LYS A 66 17.98 14.67 -9.82
N LEU A 67 16.80 14.76 -9.21
CA LEU A 67 16.64 15.38 -7.90
C LEU A 67 17.25 14.53 -6.78
N GLU A 68 17.05 13.20 -6.83
CA GLU A 68 17.69 12.26 -5.91
C GLU A 68 19.22 12.40 -5.95
N GLU A 69 19.82 12.42 -7.14
CA GLU A 69 21.27 12.57 -7.32
C GLU A 69 21.78 13.88 -6.71
N LYS A 70 21.14 15.00 -7.01
CA LYS A 70 21.50 16.31 -6.42
C LYS A 70 21.41 16.32 -4.90
N LEU A 71 20.37 15.73 -4.31
CA LEU A 71 20.22 15.66 -2.86
C LEU A 71 21.29 14.76 -2.22
N LYS A 72 21.64 13.65 -2.88
CA LYS A 72 22.70 12.77 -2.42
C LYS A 72 24.06 13.46 -2.44
N GLU A 73 24.39 14.18 -3.51
CA GLU A 73 25.65 14.93 -3.61
C GLU A 73 25.72 16.08 -2.61
N THR A 74 24.63 16.82 -2.44
CA THR A 74 24.59 18.02 -1.57
C THR A 74 24.67 17.66 -0.09
N PHE A 75 23.98 16.59 0.33
CA PHE A 75 23.83 16.22 1.74
C PHE A 75 24.54 14.92 2.14
N GLY A 76 25.26 14.27 1.22
CA GLY A 76 25.96 13.01 1.49
C GLY A 76 25.01 11.83 1.78
N LEU A 77 23.78 11.85 1.24
CA LEU A 77 22.77 10.84 1.53
C LEU A 77 23.07 9.54 0.79
N LYS A 78 22.80 8.39 1.45
CA LYS A 78 22.87 7.08 0.79
C LYS A 78 21.77 6.93 -0.26
N ARG A 79 20.56 7.43 0.03
CA ARG A 79 19.37 7.40 -0.82
C ARG A 79 18.49 8.61 -0.52
N ALA A 80 17.74 9.06 -1.52
CA ALA A 80 16.68 10.06 -1.34
C ALA A 80 15.44 9.62 -2.15
N LEU A 81 14.34 9.38 -1.44
CA LEU A 81 13.08 9.00 -2.07
C LEU A 81 12.25 10.27 -2.34
N ILE A 82 11.83 10.45 -3.59
CA ILE A 82 11.08 11.63 -4.02
C ILE A 82 9.65 11.23 -4.31
N ALA A 83 8.71 11.77 -3.53
CA ALA A 83 7.29 11.74 -3.84
C ALA A 83 6.92 12.95 -4.72
N LEU A 84 5.86 12.82 -5.50
CA LEU A 84 5.27 13.97 -6.19
C LEU A 84 4.66 14.92 -5.16
N ASP A 85 4.68 16.22 -5.47
CA ASP A 85 4.05 17.24 -4.65
C ASP A 85 2.53 17.23 -4.87
N GLN A 86 1.78 17.37 -3.79
CA GLN A 86 0.33 17.48 -3.78
C GLN A 86 -0.11 18.65 -2.91
N ALA A 87 -1.22 19.28 -3.32
CA ALA A 87 -1.78 20.41 -2.59
C ALA A 87 -2.46 19.99 -1.27
N ASP A 88 -3.00 18.77 -1.22
CA ASP A 88 -3.64 18.23 -0.03
C ASP A 88 -2.64 17.46 0.85
N GLU A 89 -2.63 17.75 2.16
CA GLU A 89 -1.66 17.18 3.10
C GLU A 89 -1.85 15.67 3.33
N ASP A 90 -3.09 15.18 3.27
CA ASP A 90 -3.39 13.77 3.51
C ASP A 90 -3.08 12.95 2.25
N GLU A 91 -3.39 13.47 1.06
CA GLU A 91 -2.93 12.90 -0.21
C GLU A 91 -1.40 12.88 -0.30
N GLN A 92 -0.73 13.97 0.10
CA GLN A 92 0.72 14.03 0.15
C GLN A 92 1.31 12.97 1.08
N ARG A 93 0.70 12.79 2.25
CA ARG A 93 1.13 11.78 3.23
C ARG A 93 0.93 10.36 2.71
N ALA A 94 -0.17 10.09 2.02
CA ALA A 94 -0.45 8.79 1.40
C ALA A 94 0.57 8.47 0.30
N LEU A 95 0.95 9.44 -0.53
CA LEU A 95 1.97 9.26 -1.56
C LEU A 95 3.35 8.98 -0.95
N ILE A 96 3.76 9.76 0.05
CA ILE A 96 5.02 9.51 0.78
C ILE A 96 5.00 8.11 1.39
N ALA A 97 3.90 7.73 2.03
CA ALA A 97 3.73 6.41 2.62
C ALA A 97 3.90 5.28 1.59
N GLY A 98 3.28 5.40 0.41
CA GLY A 98 3.40 4.42 -0.67
C GLY A 98 4.82 4.28 -1.21
N VAL A 99 5.54 5.39 -1.39
CA VAL A 99 6.94 5.38 -1.85
C VAL A 99 7.85 4.70 -0.82
N VAL A 100 7.70 5.04 0.46
CA VAL A 100 8.48 4.42 1.55
C VAL A 100 8.14 2.94 1.70
N SER A 101 6.87 2.57 1.67
CA SER A 101 6.41 1.18 1.75
C SER A 101 7.01 0.32 0.63
N THR A 102 7.00 0.83 -0.61
CA THR A 102 7.61 0.14 -1.75
C THR A 102 9.11 -0.05 -1.56
N TYR A 103 9.80 0.98 -1.07
CA TYR A 103 11.23 0.90 -0.77
C TYR A 103 11.52 -0.12 0.33
N LEU A 104 10.78 -0.10 1.44
CA LEU A 104 10.93 -1.06 2.53
C LEU A 104 10.70 -2.49 2.03
N SER A 105 9.63 -2.73 1.28
CA SER A 105 9.30 -4.05 0.72
C SER A 105 10.42 -4.65 -0.12
N ALA A 106 11.18 -3.81 -0.85
CA ALA A 106 12.28 -4.24 -1.69
C ALA A 106 13.62 -4.41 -0.96
N ASN A 107 13.80 -3.75 0.20
CA ASN A 107 15.08 -3.69 0.91
C ASN A 107 15.08 -4.44 2.26
N LEU A 108 13.91 -4.80 2.78
CA LEU A 108 13.79 -5.61 3.98
C LEU A 108 14.29 -7.04 3.69
N THR A 109 15.21 -7.49 4.53
CA THR A 109 15.76 -8.84 4.50
C THR A 109 15.38 -9.59 5.76
N ASP A 110 15.36 -10.91 5.69
CA ASP A 110 15.13 -11.75 6.86
C ASP A 110 16.19 -11.47 7.94
N ASN A 111 15.75 -11.50 9.20
CA ASN A 111 16.50 -11.16 10.42
C ASN A 111 16.97 -9.70 10.55
N MET A 112 16.40 -8.77 9.77
CA MET A 112 16.70 -7.34 9.93
C MET A 112 16.00 -6.76 11.18
N VAL A 113 16.73 -5.92 11.92
CA VAL A 113 16.18 -5.13 13.05
C VAL A 113 15.97 -3.70 12.59
N ILE A 114 14.74 -3.21 12.66
CA ILE A 114 14.33 -1.88 12.20
C ILE A 114 13.89 -1.05 13.39
N SER A 115 14.52 0.11 13.56
CA SER A 115 14.11 1.09 14.57
C SER A 115 13.05 2.03 13.99
N VAL A 116 11.90 2.13 14.64
CA VAL A 116 10.73 2.90 14.21
C VAL A 116 10.56 4.12 15.10
N GLY A 117 10.54 5.31 14.49
CA GLY A 117 10.24 6.57 15.18
C GLY A 117 8.74 6.76 15.40
N GLN A 118 8.38 7.79 16.17
CA GLN A 118 6.99 8.19 16.36
C GLN A 118 6.60 9.32 15.37
N GLY A 119 5.43 9.23 14.75
CA GLY A 119 4.87 10.32 13.96
C GLY A 119 3.80 9.89 12.95
N ARG A 120 2.98 10.85 12.53
CA ARG A 120 1.87 10.62 11.57
C ARG A 120 2.36 10.07 10.23
N ASN A 121 3.51 10.55 9.74
CA ASN A 121 4.11 10.07 8.49
C ASN A 121 4.68 8.65 8.59
N VAL A 122 5.10 8.23 9.79
CA VAL A 122 5.61 6.87 10.01
C VAL A 122 4.43 5.90 10.12
N SER A 123 3.38 6.30 10.84
CA SER A 123 2.15 5.51 10.98
C SER A 123 1.44 5.29 9.64
N SER A 124 1.41 6.29 8.75
CA SER A 124 0.75 6.13 7.45
C SER A 124 1.43 5.08 6.56
N VAL A 125 2.74 4.82 6.73
CA VAL A 125 3.46 3.80 5.94
C VAL A 125 2.89 2.40 6.18
N SER A 126 2.49 2.08 7.42
CA SER A 126 1.97 0.74 7.73
C SER A 126 0.61 0.47 7.11
N GLU A 127 -0.17 1.51 6.80
CA GLU A 127 -1.45 1.41 6.08
C GLU A 127 -1.27 1.13 4.59
N HIS A 128 -0.06 1.36 4.05
CA HIS A 128 0.27 1.25 2.62
C HIS A 128 1.16 0.04 2.31
N ILE A 129 1.27 -0.92 3.23
CA ILE A 129 1.96 -2.19 2.97
C ILE A 129 1.08 -3.02 2.04
N GLY A 130 1.43 -3.02 0.75
CA GLY A 130 0.80 -3.88 -0.24
C GLY A 130 1.08 -5.37 0.02
N ILE A 131 0.73 -6.22 -0.93
CA ILE A 131 1.01 -7.66 -0.81
C ILE A 131 2.52 -7.89 -0.84
N VAL A 132 3.10 -8.16 0.33
CA VAL A 132 4.52 -8.48 0.52
C VAL A 132 4.68 -9.95 0.90
N ASN A 133 5.77 -10.56 0.43
CA ASN A 133 6.19 -11.84 0.98
C ASN A 133 6.57 -11.63 2.45
N PRO A 134 6.03 -12.42 3.39
CA PRO A 134 6.36 -12.26 4.80
C PRO A 134 7.88 -12.42 4.99
N LYS A 135 8.47 -11.43 5.65
CA LYS A 135 9.89 -11.39 6.03
C LYS A 135 10.00 -11.45 7.54
N GLU A 136 10.94 -12.24 8.04
CA GLU A 136 11.18 -12.33 9.48
C GLU A 136 11.99 -11.12 9.95
N CYS A 137 11.32 -9.99 10.18
CA CYS A 137 11.96 -8.75 10.65
C CYS A 137 11.52 -8.43 12.09
N THR A 138 12.42 -7.79 12.85
CA THR A 138 12.14 -7.29 14.20
C THR A 138 12.03 -5.77 14.18
N PHE A 139 10.93 -5.22 14.68
CA PHE A 139 10.75 -3.78 14.79
C PHE A 139 10.87 -3.34 16.25
N VAL A 140 11.66 -2.29 16.49
CA VAL A 140 11.93 -1.72 17.81
C VAL A 140 11.62 -0.23 17.82
N ALA A 141 11.12 0.32 18.92
CA ALA A 141 10.88 1.77 18.99
C ALA A 141 12.19 2.54 19.19
N SER A 142 12.42 3.57 18.37
CA SER A 142 13.60 4.45 18.47
C SER A 142 13.52 5.41 19.65
N ILE A 143 12.32 5.68 20.16
CA ILE A 143 12.06 6.68 21.20
C ILE A 143 11.20 6.01 22.27
N GLY A 144 11.58 6.17 23.55
CA GLY A 144 10.78 5.71 24.68
C GLY A 144 9.51 6.54 24.80
N GLY A 145 8.35 5.93 24.61
CA GLY A 145 7.06 6.59 24.75
C GLY A 145 5.98 5.59 25.13
N ILE A 146 5.15 5.96 26.10
CA ILE A 146 3.96 5.24 26.52
C ILE A 146 2.76 5.93 25.86
N HIS A 147 2.16 5.28 24.86
CA HIS A 147 0.83 5.62 24.37
C HIS A 147 0.02 4.33 24.19
N GLN A 148 -1.15 4.29 24.81
CA GLN A 148 -2.14 3.22 24.62
C GLN A 148 -2.71 3.34 23.20
N GLY A 149 -2.20 2.52 22.28
CA GLY A 149 -2.70 2.46 20.91
C GLY A 149 -1.68 2.02 19.87
N ALA A 150 -0.39 2.26 20.11
CA ALA A 150 0.70 1.70 19.31
C ALA A 150 1.59 0.89 20.25
N GLY A 151 1.39 -0.42 20.26
CA GLY A 151 2.12 -1.34 21.12
C GLY A 151 3.61 -1.28 20.80
N CYS A 152 4.37 -0.52 21.58
CA CYS A 152 5.80 -0.73 21.74
C CYS A 152 5.99 -2.05 22.49
N LEU A 153 5.88 -3.15 21.75
CA LEU A 153 6.37 -4.47 22.11
C LEU A 153 7.29 -4.86 20.96
N MET A 154 8.42 -5.49 21.28
CA MET A 154 9.27 -6.14 20.30
C MET A 154 8.38 -7.05 19.45
N LEU A 155 8.04 -6.62 18.23
CA LEU A 155 7.09 -7.31 17.38
C LEU A 155 7.88 -7.98 16.27
N THR A 156 8.02 -9.30 16.39
CA THR A 156 8.36 -10.16 15.27
C THR A 156 7.17 -10.17 14.33
N ILE A 157 7.34 -9.58 13.14
CA ILE A 157 6.27 -9.48 12.17
C ILE A 157 6.16 -10.82 11.43
N SER A 158 5.31 -11.69 11.95
CA SER A 158 4.62 -12.71 11.14
C SER A 158 3.27 -12.14 10.72
N ARG A 159 2.66 -12.71 9.67
CA ARG A 159 1.46 -12.22 8.94
C ARG A 159 0.28 -11.73 9.79
N GLY A 160 0.21 -12.07 11.08
CA GLY A 160 -0.81 -11.61 12.04
C GLY A 160 -0.38 -10.53 13.04
N SER A 161 0.90 -10.16 13.12
CA SER A 161 1.42 -9.26 14.17
C SER A 161 1.30 -7.77 13.81
N LEU A 162 1.12 -7.44 12.53
CA LEU A 162 1.09 -6.06 12.05
C LEU A 162 -0.20 -5.32 12.46
N LEU A 163 -1.32 -6.03 12.51
CA LEU A 163 -2.60 -5.51 13.04
C LEU A 163 -2.54 -5.24 14.54
N LYS A 164 -1.93 -6.17 15.30
CA LYS A 164 -1.72 -6.02 16.76
C LYS A 164 -0.77 -4.88 17.13
N ALA A 165 0.18 -4.52 16.25
CA ALA A 165 1.10 -3.41 16.46
C ALA A 165 0.39 -2.04 16.40
N LEU A 166 -0.68 -1.95 15.60
CA LEU A 166 -1.39 -0.72 15.24
C LEU A 166 -2.68 -0.49 16.04
N GLY A 167 -2.99 -1.35 17.02
CA GLY A 167 -4.13 -1.14 17.90
C GLY A 167 -5.50 -1.30 17.22
N VAL A 168 -5.61 -2.20 16.23
CA VAL A 168 -6.90 -2.69 15.72
C VAL A 168 -7.08 -4.16 16.10
#